data_AF-A0A957YHT3-F1
#
_entry.id   AF-A0A957YHT3-F1
#
_cell.length_a   1.000
_cell.length_b   1.000
_cell.length_c   1.000
_cell.angle_alpha   90.00
_cell.angle_beta   90.00
_cell.angle_gamma   90.00
#
_symmetry.space_group_name_H-M   'P 1'
#
loop_
_entity.id
_entity.type
_entity.pdbx_description
1 polymer ?
#
loop_
_entity_poly.entity_id
_entity_poly.type
_entity_poly.pdbx_seq_one_letter_code
_entity_poly.pdbx_strand_id
1 'polypeptide(L)'
;MAVEVTIKLPEALVEHANRFGQATQRDVGQVLADALEMMWSTIDIVSDLEPPVPTLSDEAILALADSKMDPTQNERLGELQRRGKAEGLTEAERAELQALLYMYQIGQLRKSEGLAEAVRRGLREPLTS
;
A
#
# COMPACT_ATOMS: atom_id res chain seq x y z
N MET A 1 -12.57 -19.81 6.91
CA MET A 1 -12.95 -20.27 5.56
C MET A 1 -11.75 -20.02 4.66
N ALA A 2 -11.47 -20.89 3.68
CA ALA A 2 -10.30 -20.75 2.80
C ALA A 2 -10.75 -20.67 1.34
N VAL A 3 -10.10 -19.80 0.56
CA VAL A 3 -10.32 -19.64 -0.89
C VAL A 3 -9.00 -19.97 -1.58
N GLU A 4 -9.06 -20.80 -2.63
CA GLU A 4 -7.88 -21.19 -3.39
C GLU A 4 -7.63 -20.17 -4.51
N VAL A 5 -6.41 -19.63 -4.56
CA VAL A 5 -5.98 -18.66 -5.57
C VAL A 5 -4.64 -19.13 -6.13
N THR A 6 -4.54 -19.23 -7.45
CA THR A 6 -3.27 -19.54 -8.14
C THR A 6 -2.61 -18.26 -8.61
N ILE A 7 -1.37 -18.03 -8.17
CA ILE A 7 -0.57 -16.85 -8.53
C ILE A 7 0.76 -17.26 -9.15
N LYS A 8 1.24 -16.50 -10.14
CA LYS A 8 2.61 -16.65 -10.67
C LYS A 8 3.56 -15.79 -9.84
N LEU A 9 4.54 -16.43 -9.21
CA LEU A 9 5.54 -15.78 -8.36
C LEU A 9 6.92 -15.84 -9.00
N PRO A 10 7.80 -14.86 -8.75
CA PRO A 10 9.22 -14.98 -9.09
C PRO A 10 9.83 -16.20 -8.39
N GLU A 11 10.65 -16.96 -9.13
CA GLU A 11 11.29 -18.19 -8.62
C GLU A 11 12.07 -17.94 -7.32
N ALA A 12 12.82 -16.82 -7.27
CA ALA A 12 13.58 -16.41 -6.08
C ALA A 12 12.71 -16.26 -4.81
N LEU A 13 11.44 -15.87 -4.96
CA LEU A 13 10.52 -15.73 -3.83
C LEU A 13 10.09 -17.11 -3.29
N VAL A 14 9.81 -18.04 -4.20
CA VAL A 14 9.46 -19.43 -3.86
C VAL A 14 10.64 -20.14 -3.20
N GLU A 15 11.86 -19.92 -3.68
CA GLU A 15 13.09 -20.44 -3.06
C GLU A 15 13.31 -19.89 -1.64
N HIS A 16 13.04 -18.61 -1.42
CA HIS A 16 13.13 -18.02 -0.09
C HIS A 16 12.11 -18.65 0.87
N ALA A 17 10.85 -18.76 0.45
CA ALA A 17 9.79 -19.39 1.24
C ALA A 17 10.11 -20.87 1.53
N ASN A 18 10.67 -21.60 0.56
CA ASN A 18 11.11 -22.98 0.75
C ASN A 18 12.22 -23.12 1.80
N ARG A 19 13.25 -22.26 1.75
CA ARG A 19 14.32 -22.28 2.77
C ARG A 19 13.78 -22.01 4.17
N PHE A 20 12.87 -21.04 4.29
CA PHE A 20 12.22 -20.71 5.56
C PHE A 20 11.30 -21.84 6.05
N GLY A 21 10.51 -22.44 5.15
CA GLY A 21 9.65 -23.59 5.44
C GLY A 21 10.45 -24.81 5.90
N GLN A 22 11.57 -25.12 5.25
CA GLN A 22 12.46 -26.20 5.68
C GLN A 22 13.05 -25.95 7.06
N ALA A 23 13.51 -24.73 7.34
CA ALA A 23 14.07 -24.36 8.63
C ALA A 23 13.04 -24.44 9.78
N THR A 24 11.76 -24.24 9.47
CA THR A 24 10.65 -24.22 10.43
C THR A 24 9.75 -25.46 10.38
N GLN A 25 10.04 -26.43 9.51
CA GLN A 25 9.22 -27.61 9.21
C GLN A 25 7.77 -27.27 8.79
N ARG A 26 7.61 -26.22 7.99
CA ARG A 26 6.31 -25.73 7.52
C ARG A 26 6.18 -25.88 6.01
N ASP A 27 4.95 -26.11 5.54
CA ASP A 27 4.62 -26.12 4.12
C ASP A 27 4.83 -24.73 3.50
N VAL A 28 5.33 -24.69 2.27
CA VAL A 28 5.67 -23.44 1.56
C VAL A 28 4.44 -22.59 1.30
N GLY A 29 3.28 -23.19 0.99
CA GLY A 29 2.03 -22.47 0.78
C GLY A 29 1.55 -21.82 2.07
N GLN A 30 1.73 -22.50 3.21
CA GLN A 30 1.38 -21.98 4.52
C GLN A 30 2.32 -20.85 4.97
N VAL A 31 3.62 -20.97 4.70
CA VAL A 31 4.59 -19.88 4.95
C VAL A 31 4.24 -18.64 4.12
N LEU A 32 3.89 -18.82 2.84
CA LEU A 32 3.50 -17.72 1.96
C LEU A 32 2.18 -17.07 2.42
N ALA A 33 1.19 -17.87 2.83
CA ALA A 33 -0.08 -17.37 3.34
C ALA A 33 0.09 -16.54 4.62
N ASP A 34 0.85 -17.05 5.60
CA ASP A 34 1.13 -16.32 6.84
C ASP A 34 1.90 -15.02 6.59
N ALA A 35 2.89 -15.05 5.69
CA ALA A 35 3.64 -13.85 5.33
C ALA A 35 2.74 -12.79 4.70
N LEU A 36 1.83 -13.21 3.83
CA LEU A 36 0.82 -12.34 3.23
C LEU A 36 -0.16 -11.79 4.28
N GLU A 37 -0.65 -12.63 5.19
CA GLU A 37 -1.53 -12.21 6.30
C GLU A 37 -0.84 -11.20 7.22
N MET A 38 0.42 -11.42 7.58
CA MET A 38 1.18 -10.50 8.42
C MET A 38 1.42 -9.15 7.72
N MET A 39 1.70 -9.18 6.41
CA MET A 39 1.83 -7.95 5.62
C MET A 39 0.49 -7.21 5.56
N TRP A 40 -0.61 -7.87 5.18
CA TRP A 40 -1.92 -7.22 5.10
C TRP A 40 -2.43 -6.75 6.46
N SER A 41 -2.22 -7.50 7.53
CA SER A 41 -2.55 -7.05 8.88
C SER A 41 -1.83 -5.75 9.24
N THR A 42 -0.57 -5.60 8.82
CA THR A 42 0.17 -4.34 9.02
C THR A 42 -0.45 -3.18 8.22
N ILE A 43 -1.01 -3.47 7.03
CA ILE A 43 -1.72 -2.49 6.20
C ILE A 43 -3.05 -2.08 6.84
N ASP A 44 -3.81 -3.05 7.31
CA ASP A 44 -5.10 -2.84 7.96
C ASP A 44 -4.93 -2.07 9.28
N ILE A 45 -3.90 -2.38 10.08
CA ILE A 45 -3.60 -1.63 11.32
C ILE A 45 -3.35 -0.15 11.03
N VAL A 46 -2.65 0.18 9.95
CA VAL A 46 -2.41 1.58 9.56
C VAL A 46 -3.70 2.26 9.11
N SER A 47 -4.62 1.54 8.47
CA SER A 47 -5.94 2.06 8.09
C SER A 47 -6.90 2.18 9.28
N ASP A 48 -6.87 1.26 10.24
CA ASP A 48 -7.73 1.23 11.44
C ASP A 48 -7.39 2.35 12.45
N LEU A 49 -6.17 2.89 12.40
CA LEU A 49 -5.80 4.07 13.17
C LEU A 49 -6.52 5.33 12.68
N GLU A 50 -7.06 5.32 11.46
CA GLU A 50 -7.78 6.44 10.89
C GLU A 50 -9.29 6.19 10.93
N PRO A 51 -10.10 7.20 11.31
CA PRO A 51 -11.54 7.03 11.39
C PRO A 51 -12.11 6.67 10.00
N PRO A 52 -13.12 5.77 9.95
CA PRO A 52 -13.80 5.43 8.70
C PRO A 52 -14.34 6.69 8.02
N VAL A 53 -14.11 6.83 6.72
CA VAL A 53 -14.46 8.03 5.94
C VAL A 53 -15.93 8.48 6.12
N PRO A 54 -16.94 7.59 6.20
CA PRO A 54 -18.33 8.01 6.42
C PRO A 54 -18.58 8.71 7.78
N THR A 55 -17.67 8.58 8.75
CA THR A 55 -17.79 9.22 10.07
C THR A 55 -17.19 10.63 10.12
N LEU A 56 -16.48 11.05 9.06
CA LEU A 56 -15.85 12.35 8.97
C LEU A 56 -16.88 13.48 8.71
N SER A 57 -16.53 14.70 9.12
CA SER A 57 -17.28 15.91 8.76
C SER A 57 -17.11 16.22 7.28
N ASP A 58 -18.00 17.05 6.73
CA ASP A 58 -17.95 17.44 5.32
C ASP A 58 -16.65 18.20 4.99
N GLU A 59 -16.14 19.03 5.90
CA GLU A 59 -14.85 19.71 5.75
C GLU A 59 -13.68 18.72 5.71
N ALA A 60 -13.71 17.71 6.60
CA ALA A 60 -12.67 16.68 6.64
C ALA A 60 -12.69 15.80 5.39
N ILE A 61 -13.88 15.49 4.84
CA ILE A 61 -14.03 14.75 3.58
C ILE A 61 -13.48 15.55 2.41
N LEU A 62 -13.79 16.85 2.33
CA LEU A 62 -13.26 17.73 1.28
C LEU A 62 -11.74 17.85 1.39
N ALA A 63 -11.20 18.02 2.59
CA ALA A 63 -9.75 18.03 2.82
C ALA A 63 -9.09 16.71 2.42
N LEU A 64 -9.72 15.57 2.72
CA LEU A 64 -9.24 14.24 2.31
C LEU A 64 -9.28 14.06 0.79
N ALA A 65 -10.36 14.49 0.15
CA ALA A 65 -10.52 14.45 -1.31
C ALA A 65 -9.49 15.32 -2.05
N ASP A 66 -9.01 16.39 -1.41
CA ASP A 66 -7.97 17.28 -1.94
C ASP A 66 -6.55 16.95 -1.45
N SER A 67 -6.42 15.91 -0.63
CA SER A 67 -5.14 15.51 -0.07
C SER A 67 -4.10 15.23 -1.15
N LYS A 68 -2.85 15.49 -0.76
CA LYS A 68 -1.64 15.23 -1.54
C LYS A 68 -0.60 14.63 -0.61
N MET A 69 0.28 13.82 -1.16
CA MET A 69 1.49 13.40 -0.47
C MET A 69 2.29 14.63 -0.05
N ASP A 70 2.97 14.55 1.09
CA ASP A 70 3.85 15.62 1.56
C ASP A 70 4.85 16.00 0.44
N PRO A 71 5.07 17.30 0.15
CA PRO A 71 5.93 17.73 -0.94
C PRO A 71 7.35 17.18 -0.83
N THR A 72 7.93 17.16 0.36
CA THR A 72 9.30 16.66 0.60
C THR A 72 9.39 15.18 0.30
N GLN A 73 8.40 14.41 0.77
CA GLN A 73 8.33 12.97 0.50
C GLN A 73 8.11 12.68 -0.99
N ASN A 74 7.27 13.46 -1.66
CA ASN A 74 7.00 13.31 -3.08
C ASN A 74 8.23 13.67 -3.95
N GLU A 75 8.97 14.71 -3.59
CA GLU A 75 10.24 15.06 -4.22
C GLU A 75 11.27 13.93 -4.08
N ARG A 76 11.41 13.40 -2.85
CA ARG A 76 12.32 12.28 -2.55
C ARG A 76 11.95 11.01 -3.29
N LEU A 77 10.65 10.69 -3.37
CA LEU A 77 10.13 9.59 -4.17
C LEU A 77 10.55 9.72 -5.63
N GLY A 78 10.37 10.90 -6.22
CA GLY A 78 10.78 11.17 -7.60
C GLY A 78 12.29 11.09 -7.82
N GLU A 79 13.10 11.53 -6.86
CA GLU A 79 14.56 11.40 -6.90
C GLU A 79 15.00 9.94 -6.92
N LEU A 80 14.52 9.12 -5.97
CA LEU A 80 14.85 7.70 -5.88
C LEU A 80 14.41 6.93 -7.13
N GLN A 81 13.25 7.24 -7.69
CA GLN A 81 12.81 6.64 -8.96
C GLN A 81 13.72 6.99 -10.13
N ARG A 82 14.17 8.25 -10.25
CA ARG A 82 15.11 8.67 -11.31
C ARG A 82 16.45 7.97 -11.15
N ARG A 83 17.00 7.95 -9.93
CA ARG A 83 18.29 7.32 -9.65
C ARG A 83 18.24 5.81 -9.84
N GLY A 84 17.17 5.14 -9.40
CA GLY A 84 17.01 3.71 -9.60
C GLY A 84 16.96 3.29 -11.07
N LYS A 85 16.48 4.16 -11.97
CA LYS A 85 16.50 3.93 -13.42
C LYS A 85 17.87 4.17 -14.06
N ALA A 86 18.67 5.08 -13.52
CA ALA A 86 19.93 5.51 -14.12
C ALA A 86 21.15 4.75 -13.58
N GLU A 87 21.23 4.61 -12.26
CA GLU A 87 22.45 4.20 -11.54
C GLU A 87 22.23 2.97 -10.64
N GLY A 88 20.97 2.64 -10.37
CA GLY A 88 20.59 1.65 -9.36
C GLY A 88 20.48 2.26 -7.95
N LEU A 89 19.91 1.49 -7.03
CA LEU A 89 19.70 1.89 -5.64
C LEU A 89 20.49 0.98 -4.71
N THR A 90 21.04 1.57 -3.65
CA THR A 90 21.51 0.81 -2.48
C THR A 90 20.34 0.11 -1.80
N GLU A 91 20.63 -0.84 -0.92
CA GLU A 91 19.60 -1.55 -0.16
C GLU A 91 18.77 -0.62 0.72
N ALA A 92 19.41 0.35 1.40
CA ALA A 92 18.74 1.35 2.21
C ALA A 92 17.80 2.24 1.38
N GLU A 93 18.24 2.67 0.20
CA GLU A 93 17.42 3.48 -0.71
C GLU A 93 16.28 2.70 -1.34
N ARG A 94 16.47 1.40 -1.57
CA ARG A 94 15.40 0.52 -2.04
C ARG A 94 14.32 0.36 -0.95
N ALA A 95 14.72 0.22 0.31
CA ALA A 95 13.78 0.18 1.44
C ALA A 95 13.05 1.53 1.61
N GLU A 96 13.78 2.66 1.51
CA GLU A 96 13.20 4.00 1.55
C GLU A 96 12.17 4.22 0.42
N LEU A 97 12.53 3.86 -0.82
CA LEU A 97 11.63 3.92 -1.96
C LEU A 97 10.37 3.10 -1.73
N GLN A 98 10.50 1.89 -1.18
CA GLN A 98 9.37 1.01 -0.90
C GLN A 98 8.43 1.63 0.15
N ALA A 99 8.97 2.25 1.20
CA ALA A 99 8.18 2.93 2.21
C ALA A 99 7.42 4.14 1.63
N LEU A 100 8.07 4.95 0.79
CA LEU A 100 7.44 6.10 0.13
C LEU A 100 6.34 5.67 -0.84
N LEU A 101 6.56 4.60 -1.61
CA LEU A 101 5.54 4.03 -2.49
C LEU A 101 4.34 3.50 -1.70
N TYR A 102 4.58 2.89 -0.55
CA TYR A 102 3.52 2.42 0.33
C TYR A 102 2.68 3.59 0.87
N MET A 103 3.31 4.64 1.38
CA MET A 103 2.61 5.85 1.83
C MET A 103 1.79 6.50 0.72
N TYR A 104 2.36 6.57 -0.49
CA TYR A 104 1.67 7.09 -1.67
C TYR A 104 0.40 6.28 -1.98
N GLN A 105 0.48 4.94 -1.96
CA GLN A 105 -0.65 4.06 -2.24
C GLN A 105 -1.78 4.20 -1.22
N ILE A 106 -1.44 4.23 0.08
CA ILE A 106 -2.44 4.43 1.15
C ILE A 106 -3.09 5.81 1.04
N GLY A 107 -2.30 6.86 0.82
CA GLY A 107 -2.84 8.20 0.61
C GLY A 107 -3.76 8.29 -0.61
N GLN A 108 -3.42 7.61 -1.71
CA GLN A 108 -4.24 7.57 -2.92
C GLN A 108 -5.56 6.82 -2.70
N LEU A 109 -5.54 5.72 -1.93
CA LEU A 109 -6.75 4.98 -1.55
C LEU A 109 -7.68 5.88 -0.72
N ARG A 110 -7.17 6.45 0.37
CA ARG A 110 -7.92 7.34 1.28
C ARG A 110 -8.49 8.56 0.57
N LYS A 111 -7.72 9.17 -0.33
CA LYS A 111 -8.21 10.24 -1.21
C LYS A 111 -9.39 9.81 -2.07
N SER A 112 -9.31 8.60 -2.65
CA SER A 112 -10.37 8.06 -3.51
C SER A 112 -11.65 7.78 -2.71
N GLU A 113 -11.53 7.28 -1.49
CA GLU A 113 -12.65 7.12 -0.56
C GLU A 113 -13.28 8.48 -0.20
N GLY A 114 -12.46 9.49 0.10
CA GLY A 114 -12.91 10.86 0.35
C GLY A 114 -13.65 11.45 -0.86
N LEU A 115 -13.14 11.24 -2.08
CA LEU A 115 -13.82 11.68 -3.32
C LEU A 115 -15.17 10.97 -3.51
N ALA A 116 -15.21 9.66 -3.33
CA ALA A 116 -16.45 8.88 -3.46
C ALA A 116 -17.50 9.35 -2.45
N GLU A 117 -17.09 9.57 -1.20
CA GLU A 117 -17.97 10.07 -0.14
C GLU A 117 -18.43 11.52 -0.40
N ALA A 118 -17.55 12.40 -0.88
CA ALA A 118 -17.90 13.76 -1.26
C ALA A 118 -18.98 13.79 -2.35
N VAL A 119 -18.87 12.91 -3.35
CA VAL A 119 -19.90 12.76 -4.38
C VAL A 119 -21.18 12.19 -3.79
N ARG A 120 -21.09 11.15 -2.94
CA ARG A 120 -22.25 10.52 -2.28
C ARG A 120 -23.05 11.52 -1.45
N ARG A 121 -22.39 12.48 -0.79
CA ARG A 121 -23.00 13.56 0.00
C ARG A 121 -23.45 14.77 -0.82
N GLY A 122 -23.10 14.84 -2.11
CA GLY A 122 -23.38 16.01 -2.95
C GLY A 122 -22.47 17.21 -2.67
N LEU A 123 -21.31 16.99 -2.04
CA LEU A 123 -20.30 18.03 -1.78
C LEU A 123 -19.42 18.29 -3.02
N ARG A 124 -19.37 17.32 -3.94
CA ARG A 124 -18.65 17.40 -5.23
C ARG A 124 -19.42 16.74 -6.34
N GLU A 125 -19.24 17.26 -7.55
CA GLU A 125 -19.69 16.60 -8.76
C GLU A 125 -18.85 15.34 -9.05
N PRO A 126 -19.44 14.29 -9.68
CA PRO A 126 -18.69 13.14 -10.14
C PRO A 126 -17.54 13.54 -11.09
N LEU A 127 -16.41 12.84 -10.98
CA LEU A 127 -15.31 13.03 -11.93
C LEU A 127 -15.76 12.55 -13.32
N THR A 128 -15.89 13.48 -14.27
CA THR A 128 -16.07 13.17 -15.70
C THR A 128 -14.76 12.62 -16.28
N SER A 129 -14.83 11.47 -16.94
CA SER A 129 -13.74 10.89 -17.75
C SER A 129 -13.63 11.54 -19.13
#